data_AF-A0A2V9SPZ1-F1
#
_entry.id   AF-A0A2V9SPZ1-F1
#
_cell.length_a   1.000
_cell.length_b   1.000
_cell.length_c   1.000
_cell.angle_alpha   90.00
_cell.angle_beta   90.00
_cell.angle_gamma   90.00
#
_symmetry.space_group_name_H-M   'P 1'
#
loop_
_entity.id
_entity.type
_entity.pdbx_description
1 polymer ?
#
loop_
_entity_poly.entity_id
_entity_poly.type
_entity_poly.pdbx_seq_one_letter_code
_entity_poly.pdbx_strand_id
1 'polypeptide(L)'
;MRFVKPSIWYALLPALLCACTVVKEPANAELRWQDGKKEPIRVRIVALAWSHSRSSFFSNEEIFVAEKALSQSESRLVKLVYGYLPYQPRLSDGGLDYATVHEIRAVRDPECDETLSQITSPHGPRSSLKYSTDSPTLNVERRRAPLPCYITTADDYGKAVHEPVND
;
A
#
# COMPACT_ATOMS: atom_id res chain seq x y z
N MET A 1 -31.12 -4.10 74.53
CA MET A 1 -31.90 -2.86 74.31
C MET A 1 -31.18 -1.98 73.29
N ARG A 2 -31.89 -1.65 72.21
CA ARG A 2 -31.86 -0.43 71.39
C ARG A 2 -30.54 0.05 70.73
N PHE A 3 -30.51 -0.18 69.42
CA PHE A 3 -30.08 0.71 68.32
C PHE A 3 -29.81 2.18 68.70
N VAL A 4 -28.65 2.72 68.28
CA VAL A 4 -28.53 4.05 67.67
C VAL A 4 -27.42 4.03 66.61
N LYS A 5 -27.81 4.26 65.35
CA LYS A 5 -26.94 4.60 64.20
C LYS A 5 -26.91 6.14 64.11
N PRO A 6 -25.76 6.78 63.83
CA PRO A 6 -25.75 8.06 63.14
C PRO A 6 -25.27 7.82 61.70
N SER A 7 -26.12 8.06 60.69
CA SER A 7 -26.54 9.36 60.16
C SER A 7 -25.56 9.86 59.10
N ILE A 8 -26.02 9.71 57.87
CA ILE A 8 -25.53 10.23 56.60
C ILE A 8 -25.45 11.75 56.65
N TRP A 9 -24.31 12.33 56.23
CA TRP A 9 -24.24 13.59 55.46
C TRP A 9 -22.78 14.05 55.31
N TYR A 10 -22.12 13.67 54.22
CA TYR A 10 -21.12 14.48 53.52
C TYR A 10 -21.15 13.98 52.07
N ALA A 11 -21.95 14.62 51.22
CA ALA A 11 -21.53 15.76 50.42
C ALA A 11 -20.60 15.34 49.27
N LEU A 12 -21.21 15.28 48.09
CA LEU A 12 -20.67 15.79 46.82
C LEU A 12 -19.49 15.02 46.19
N LEU A 13 -19.83 14.34 45.07
CA LEU A 13 -18.96 14.23 43.91
C LEU A 13 -18.31 15.60 43.59
N PRO A 14 -16.99 15.62 43.36
CA PRO A 14 -16.51 15.79 41.98
C PRO A 14 -15.47 14.71 41.65
N ALA A 15 -15.68 13.96 40.58
CA ALA A 15 -15.19 14.27 39.24
C ALA A 15 -13.72 13.87 39.05
N LEU A 16 -13.55 12.76 38.33
CA LEU A 16 -12.60 12.63 37.23
C LEU A 16 -11.21 13.26 37.48
N LEU A 17 -10.44 12.70 38.41
CA LEU A 17 -9.00 12.95 38.45
C LEU A 17 -8.28 11.90 37.59
N CYS A 18 -7.95 12.33 36.37
CA CYS A 18 -6.74 11.96 35.64
C CYS A 18 -6.49 10.47 35.36
N ALA A 19 -7.40 9.83 34.64
CA ALA A 19 -7.04 8.72 33.76
C ALA A 19 -6.57 9.26 32.39
N CYS A 20 -5.54 10.12 32.38
CA CYS A 20 -4.81 10.45 31.17
C CYS A 20 -3.48 9.70 31.20
N THR A 21 -3.52 8.36 31.24
CA THR A 21 -2.40 7.59 30.72
C THR A 21 -2.43 7.80 29.22
N VAL A 22 -1.83 8.90 28.77
CA VAL A 22 -1.42 9.07 27.39
C VAL A 22 -0.43 7.94 27.15
N VAL A 23 -0.93 6.84 26.57
CA VAL A 23 -0.11 5.85 25.90
C VAL A 23 0.57 6.64 24.79
N LYS A 24 1.74 7.19 25.07
CA LYS A 24 2.69 7.61 24.05
C LYS A 24 3.18 6.31 23.43
N GLU A 25 2.44 5.79 22.45
CA GLU A 25 3.06 4.91 21.46
C GLU A 25 4.22 5.73 20.87
N PRO A 26 5.47 5.30 21.06
CA PRO A 26 6.57 5.96 20.37
C PRO A 26 6.30 5.76 18.87
N ALA A 27 6.17 6.87 18.15
CA ALA A 27 6.25 6.85 16.70
C ALA A 27 7.68 6.42 16.34
N ASN A 28 7.89 5.11 16.21
CA ASN A 28 9.12 4.54 15.70
C ASN A 28 9.20 4.88 14.21
N ALA A 29 9.78 6.05 13.91
CA ALA A 29 10.31 6.37 12.59
C ALA A 29 11.65 5.64 12.40
N GLU A 30 11.64 4.32 12.58
CA GLU A 30 12.74 3.48 12.14
C GLU A 30 12.68 3.47 10.62
N LEU A 31 13.75 3.89 9.95
CA LEU A 31 13.92 3.66 8.52
C LEU A 31 14.06 2.15 8.34
N ARG A 32 12.92 1.44 8.26
CA ARG A 32 12.87 0.01 7.88
C ARG A 32 13.26 -0.07 6.42
N TRP A 33 14.55 0.00 6.15
CA TRP A 33 15.10 -0.55 4.92
C TRP A 33 14.70 -2.02 4.93
N GLN A 34 13.86 -2.40 3.98
CA GLN A 34 13.37 -3.77 3.85
C GLN A 34 14.59 -4.64 3.50
N ASP A 35 15.27 -5.19 4.50
CA ASP A 35 16.36 -6.18 4.38
C ASP A 35 15.86 -7.55 3.88
N GLY A 36 14.69 -7.57 3.23
CA GLY A 36 14.15 -8.76 2.60
C GLY A 36 14.95 -9.13 1.36
N LYS A 37 15.12 -10.44 1.15
CA LYS A 37 15.73 -10.96 -0.07
C LYS A 37 14.89 -10.52 -1.28
N LYS A 38 15.48 -9.68 -2.13
CA LYS A 38 14.85 -9.24 -3.39
C LYS A 38 14.81 -10.41 -4.38
N GLU A 39 13.67 -10.59 -5.02
CA GLU A 39 13.45 -11.64 -6.02
C GLU A 39 13.09 -11.01 -7.37
N PRO A 40 13.62 -11.55 -8.48
CA PRO A 40 13.21 -11.10 -9.80
C PRO A 40 11.74 -11.49 -10.06
N ILE A 41 10.94 -10.52 -10.45
CA ILE A 41 9.54 -10.73 -10.85
C ILE A 41 9.28 -10.06 -12.20
N ARG A 42 8.35 -10.65 -12.96
CA ARG A 42 7.85 -10.09 -14.22
C ARG A 42 6.43 -9.61 -13.99
N VAL A 43 6.18 -8.34 -14.27
CA VAL A 43 4.88 -7.71 -14.02
C VAL A 43 4.40 -6.90 -15.23
N ARG A 44 3.09 -6.95 -15.49
CA ARG A 44 2.39 -6.03 -16.40
C ARG A 44 1.59 -5.04 -15.55
N ILE A 45 1.72 -3.75 -15.83
CA ILE A 45 0.97 -2.73 -15.08
C ILE A 45 -0.46 -2.69 -15.59
N VAL A 46 -1.43 -2.93 -14.70
CA VAL A 46 -2.87 -2.83 -15.01
C VAL A 46 -3.35 -1.40 -14.79
N ALA A 47 -3.01 -0.82 -13.63
CA ALA A 47 -3.39 0.54 -13.31
C ALA A 47 -2.43 1.19 -12.30
N LEU A 48 -2.26 2.50 -12.43
CA LEU A 48 -1.67 3.37 -11.41
C LEU A 48 -2.77 3.77 -10.41
N ALA A 49 -2.57 3.45 -9.14
CA ALA A 49 -3.49 3.76 -8.05
C ALA A 49 -3.11 5.04 -7.30
N TRP A 50 -1.81 5.34 -7.20
CA TRP A 50 -1.32 6.52 -6.51
C TRP A 50 0.05 6.93 -7.03
N SER A 51 0.28 8.23 -7.20
CA SER A 51 1.59 8.80 -7.54
C SER A 51 1.81 9.99 -6.63
N HIS A 52 2.77 9.87 -5.71
CA HIS A 52 3.08 10.98 -4.81
C HIS A 52 3.80 12.09 -5.58
N SER A 53 3.52 13.35 -5.25
CA SER A 53 4.23 14.49 -5.86
C SER A 53 5.71 14.44 -5.48
N ARG A 54 6.61 14.63 -6.45
CA ARG A 54 8.05 14.58 -6.19
C ARG A 54 8.48 15.58 -5.10
N SER A 55 9.27 15.12 -4.14
CA SER A 55 9.79 15.91 -3.04
C SER A 55 11.09 15.34 -2.49
N SER A 56 11.97 16.21 -2.03
CA SER A 56 13.18 15.84 -1.28
C SER A 56 12.93 15.63 0.21
N PHE A 57 11.72 15.93 0.71
CA PHE A 57 11.40 15.94 2.14
C PHE A 57 10.63 14.70 2.62
N PHE A 58 10.08 13.90 1.71
CA PHE A 58 9.29 12.71 2.03
C PHE A 58 9.53 11.60 0.99
N SER A 59 9.05 10.38 1.29
CA SER A 59 9.20 9.23 0.40
C SER A 59 8.48 9.46 -0.93
N ASN A 60 9.19 9.28 -2.05
CA ASN A 60 8.56 9.32 -3.36
C ASN A 60 8.24 7.90 -3.79
N GLU A 61 6.96 7.62 -3.93
CA GLU A 61 6.48 6.31 -4.36
C GLU A 61 5.32 6.41 -5.34
N GLU A 62 5.22 5.38 -6.17
CA GLU A 62 4.06 5.09 -6.99
C GLU A 62 3.49 3.72 -6.59
N ILE A 63 2.17 3.65 -6.51
CA ILE A 63 1.46 2.42 -6.17
C ILE A 63 0.66 1.99 -7.37
N PHE A 64 0.88 0.75 -7.80
CA PHE A 64 0.23 0.15 -8.95
C PHE A 64 -0.56 -1.10 -8.55
N VAL A 65 -1.61 -1.36 -9.32
CA VAL A 65 -2.16 -2.71 -9.47
C VAL A 65 -1.49 -3.31 -10.70
N ALA A 66 -0.90 -4.49 -10.55
CA ALA A 66 -0.15 -5.15 -11.60
C ALA A 66 -0.50 -6.64 -11.67
N GLU A 67 -0.29 -7.26 -12.83
CA GLU A 67 -0.31 -8.71 -12.98
C GLU A 67 1.10 -9.26 -12.93
N LYS A 68 1.40 -10.08 -11.92
CA LYS A 68 2.64 -10.83 -11.82
C LYS A 68 2.49 -12.16 -12.54
N ALA A 69 3.41 -12.46 -13.46
CA ALA A 69 3.51 -13.78 -14.07
C ALA A 69 3.99 -14.82 -13.02
N LEU A 70 3.26 -15.92 -12.88
CA LEU A 70 3.62 -17.06 -12.05
C LEU A 70 4.16 -18.22 -12.89
N SER A 71 3.59 -18.42 -14.09
CA SER A 71 4.02 -19.39 -15.09
C SER A 71 3.69 -18.85 -16.51
N GLN A 72 3.88 -19.65 -17.55
CA GLN A 72 3.54 -19.23 -18.93
C GLN A 72 2.06 -18.93 -19.13
N SER A 73 1.17 -19.50 -18.31
CA SER A 73 -0.29 -19.36 -18.45
C SER A 73 -0.99 -18.82 -17.19
N GLU A 74 -0.27 -18.69 -16.08
CA GLU A 74 -0.85 -18.22 -14.82
C GLU A 74 -0.30 -16.84 -14.45
N SER A 75 -1.20 -15.88 -14.30
CA SER A 75 -0.90 -14.57 -13.72
C SER A 75 -1.73 -14.36 -12.45
N ARG A 76 -1.23 -13.49 -11.57
CA ARG A 76 -1.95 -13.07 -10.37
C ARG A 76 -1.83 -11.56 -10.20
N LEU A 77 -2.94 -10.94 -9.81
CA LEU A 77 -2.94 -9.53 -9.42
C LEU A 77 -2.15 -9.32 -8.13
N VAL A 78 -1.32 -8.30 -8.14
CA VAL A 78 -0.46 -7.88 -7.04
C VAL A 78 -0.54 -6.36 -6.89
N LYS A 79 -0.23 -5.89 -5.69
CA LYS A 79 0.07 -4.49 -5.44
C LYS A 79 1.58 -4.30 -5.62
N LEU A 80 1.98 -3.31 -6.41
CA LEU A 80 3.38 -2.96 -6.59
C LEU A 80 3.61 -1.56 -6.02
N VAL A 81 4.57 -1.44 -5.10
CA VAL A 81 5.04 -0.16 -4.55
C VAL A 81 6.42 0.12 -5.13
N TYR A 82 6.51 1.16 -5.94
CA TYR A 82 7.73 1.59 -6.62
C TYR A 82 8.28 2.85 -5.96
N GLY A 83 9.33 2.70 -5.16
CA GLY A 83 10.04 3.82 -4.54
C GLY A 83 11.11 4.42 -5.46
N TYR A 84 11.27 5.72 -5.44
CA TYR A 84 12.27 6.40 -6.27
C TYR A 84 12.80 7.67 -5.59
N LEU A 85 13.97 8.13 -6.03
CA LEU A 85 14.54 9.41 -5.62
C LEU A 85 14.08 10.52 -6.58
N PRO A 86 14.07 11.80 -6.16
CA PRO A 86 13.53 12.90 -6.97
C PRO A 86 14.13 13.05 -8.37
N TYR A 87 15.37 12.61 -8.57
CA TYR A 87 16.10 12.65 -9.85
C TYR A 87 15.99 11.34 -10.65
N GLN A 88 15.49 10.27 -10.04
CA GLN A 88 15.24 9.02 -10.75
C GLN A 88 13.92 9.13 -11.54
N PRO A 89 13.79 8.40 -12.65
CA PRO A 89 12.54 8.34 -13.40
C PRO A 89 11.45 7.64 -12.58
N ARG A 90 10.19 8.05 -12.78
CA ARG A 90 9.03 7.30 -12.30
C ARG A 90 8.78 6.11 -13.22
N LEU A 91 8.15 5.07 -12.70
CA LEU A 91 7.74 3.95 -13.54
C LEU A 91 6.65 4.41 -14.54
N SER A 92 5.79 5.35 -14.13
CA SER A 92 4.76 5.93 -14.98
C SER A 92 5.26 6.93 -16.05
N ASP A 93 6.52 7.38 -15.98
CA ASP A 93 7.08 8.34 -16.96
C ASP A 93 7.24 7.70 -18.35
N GLY A 94 7.40 6.37 -18.43
CA GLY A 94 7.44 5.61 -19.68
C GLY A 94 6.08 5.36 -20.33
N GLY A 95 4.99 5.85 -19.72
CA GLY A 95 3.62 5.53 -20.11
C GLY A 95 3.06 4.33 -19.33
N LEU A 96 1.74 4.11 -19.47
CA LEU A 96 1.04 2.97 -18.89
C LEU A 96 0.49 2.13 -20.03
N ASP A 97 1.18 1.04 -20.35
CA ASP A 97 0.84 0.13 -21.45
C ASP A 97 0.86 -1.31 -20.93
N TYR A 98 -0.26 -2.01 -21.09
CA TYR A 98 -0.42 -3.37 -20.63
C TYR A 98 0.36 -4.40 -21.47
N ALA A 99 0.73 -4.04 -22.71
CA ALA A 99 1.64 -4.83 -23.53
C ALA A 99 3.09 -4.76 -23.03
N THR A 100 3.42 -3.85 -22.10
CA THR A 100 4.76 -3.74 -21.55
C THR A 100 4.93 -4.64 -20.32
N VAL A 101 5.93 -5.53 -20.39
CA VAL A 101 6.36 -6.40 -19.28
C VAL A 101 7.60 -5.81 -18.62
N HIS A 102 7.51 -5.55 -17.32
CA HIS A 102 8.61 -5.03 -16.51
C HIS A 102 9.30 -6.17 -15.76
N GLU A 103 10.61 -6.30 -15.94
CA GLU A 103 11.47 -7.15 -15.14
C GLU A 103 12.09 -6.31 -14.01
N ILE A 104 11.67 -6.59 -12.78
CA ILE A 104 12.07 -5.84 -11.57
C ILE A 104 12.49 -6.79 -10.46
N ARG A 105 13.38 -6.35 -9.58
CA ARG A 105 13.66 -7.07 -8.33
C ARG A 105 12.83 -6.46 -7.21
N ALA A 106 12.04 -7.28 -6.52
CA ALA A 106 11.13 -6.80 -5.49
C ALA A 106 11.15 -7.70 -4.25
N VAL A 107 10.81 -7.12 -3.10
CA VAL A 107 10.60 -7.84 -1.83
C VAL A 107 9.11 -8.03 -1.62
N ARG A 108 8.67 -9.22 -1.22
CA ARG A 108 7.30 -9.42 -0.74
C ARG A 108 7.19 -8.90 0.69
N ASP A 109 6.29 -7.95 0.91
CA ASP A 109 5.92 -7.47 2.23
C ASP A 109 4.44 -7.78 2.53
N PRO A 110 4.13 -8.78 3.39
CA PRO A 110 2.76 -9.10 3.78
C PRO A 110 2.07 -8.01 4.60
N GLU A 111 2.81 -7.10 5.25
CA GLU A 111 2.23 -6.04 6.08
C GLU A 111 1.55 -4.96 5.23
N CYS A 112 1.92 -4.85 3.94
CA CYS A 112 1.34 -3.90 3.01
C CYS A 112 0.30 -4.49 2.04
N ASP A 113 -0.13 -5.73 2.26
CA ASP A 113 -1.21 -6.35 1.50
C ASP A 113 -2.52 -5.56 1.69
N GLU A 114 -3.11 -5.11 0.57
CA GLU A 114 -4.36 -4.34 0.58
C GLU A 114 -5.35 -4.93 -0.44
N THR A 115 -6.63 -4.88 -0.11
CA THR A 115 -7.71 -5.20 -1.06
C THR A 115 -7.87 -4.09 -2.10
N LEU A 116 -8.45 -4.41 -3.27
CA LEU A 116 -8.72 -3.39 -4.30
C LEU A 116 -9.62 -2.26 -3.78
N SER A 117 -10.58 -2.55 -2.90
CA SER A 117 -11.45 -1.53 -2.30
C SER A 117 -10.70 -0.60 -1.33
N GLN A 118 -9.70 -1.11 -0.61
CA GLN A 118 -8.83 -0.27 0.24
C GLN A 118 -7.93 0.63 -0.61
N ILE A 119 -7.41 0.10 -1.73
CA ILE A 119 -6.59 0.86 -2.67
C ILE A 119 -7.40 1.96 -3.36
N THR A 120 -8.68 1.71 -3.68
CA THR A 120 -9.53 2.62 -4.47
C THR A 120 -10.56 3.39 -3.63
N SER A 121 -10.29 3.57 -2.34
CA SER A 121 -11.26 4.18 -1.42
C SER A 121 -11.71 5.57 -1.92
N PRO A 122 -13.03 5.80 -2.12
CA PRO A 122 -13.55 7.01 -2.76
C PRO A 122 -13.28 8.31 -1.97
N HIS A 123 -13.02 8.18 -0.67
CA HIS A 123 -12.71 9.31 0.23
C HIS A 123 -11.21 9.37 0.57
N GLY A 124 -10.41 8.48 0.03
CA GLY A 124 -8.97 8.45 0.23
C GLY A 124 -8.24 9.31 -0.80
N PRO A 125 -6.95 9.59 -0.56
CA PRO A 125 -6.07 10.15 -1.59
C PRO A 125 -6.13 9.33 -2.89
N ARG A 126 -6.24 8.00 -2.77
CA ARG A 126 -6.18 7.02 -3.88
C ARG A 126 -7.54 6.78 -4.56
N SER A 127 -8.35 7.82 -4.74
CA SER A 127 -9.76 7.70 -5.12
C SER A 127 -10.03 7.24 -6.56
N SER A 128 -9.05 7.25 -7.46
CA SER A 128 -9.21 6.84 -8.86
C SER A 128 -8.01 6.08 -9.42
N LEU A 129 -8.28 4.98 -10.13
CA LEU A 129 -7.27 4.24 -10.88
C LEU A 129 -7.07 4.84 -12.27
N LYS A 130 -5.81 5.09 -12.65
CA LYS A 130 -5.42 5.39 -14.03
C LYS A 130 -4.98 4.09 -14.70
N TYR A 131 -5.85 3.53 -15.55
CA TYR A 131 -5.62 2.27 -16.24
C TYR A 131 -4.56 2.39 -17.34
N SER A 132 -3.82 1.30 -17.56
CA SER A 132 -2.96 1.14 -18.72
C SER A 132 -3.79 0.92 -19.98
N THR A 133 -3.24 1.31 -21.13
CA THR A 133 -3.84 1.01 -22.45
C THR A 133 -4.04 -0.50 -22.60
N ASP A 134 -5.19 -0.90 -23.15
CA ASP A 134 -5.59 -2.30 -23.39
C ASP A 134 -5.59 -3.22 -22.16
N SER A 135 -5.59 -2.64 -20.95
CA SER A 135 -5.68 -3.41 -19.71
C SER A 135 -7.10 -3.93 -19.45
N PRO A 136 -7.23 -5.13 -18.85
CA PRO A 136 -8.54 -5.62 -18.42
C PRO A 136 -9.10 -4.76 -17.29
N THR A 137 -10.37 -4.38 -17.39
CA THR A 137 -11.05 -3.62 -16.32
C THR A 137 -11.17 -4.46 -15.06
N LEU A 138 -10.67 -3.93 -13.94
CA LEU A 138 -10.71 -4.62 -12.65
C LEU A 138 -12.13 -4.59 -12.07
N ASN A 139 -12.73 -5.75 -11.84
CA ASN A 139 -14.00 -5.86 -11.14
C ASN A 139 -13.75 -5.80 -9.61
N VAL A 140 -14.06 -4.65 -9.01
CA VAL A 140 -13.82 -4.34 -7.59
C VAL A 140 -14.68 -5.23 -6.68
N GLU A 141 -15.92 -5.52 -7.08
CA GLU A 141 -16.87 -6.35 -6.33
C GLU A 141 -16.41 -7.82 -6.24
N ARG A 142 -15.75 -8.33 -7.29
CA ARG A 142 -15.29 -9.71 -7.40
C ARG A 142 -13.99 -9.96 -6.62
N ARG A 143 -13.21 -8.94 -6.30
CA ARG A 143 -11.85 -9.10 -5.76
C ARG A 143 -11.70 -8.50 -4.36
N ARG A 144 -12.43 -9.10 -3.42
CA ARG A 144 -12.33 -8.83 -1.97
C ARG A 144 -11.07 -9.42 -1.31
N ALA A 145 -10.31 -10.25 -2.03
CA ALA A 145 -9.08 -10.83 -1.52
C ALA A 145 -7.96 -9.76 -1.47
N PRO A 146 -7.14 -9.72 -0.40
CA PRO A 146 -5.97 -8.85 -0.35
C PRO A 146 -5.00 -9.17 -1.49
N LEU A 147 -4.48 -8.14 -2.13
CA LEU A 147 -3.45 -8.28 -3.16
C LEU A 147 -2.08 -8.44 -2.49
N PRO A 148 -1.30 -9.46 -2.87
CA PRO A 148 0.11 -9.56 -2.52
C PRO A 148 0.88 -8.29 -2.83
N CYS A 149 1.54 -7.71 -1.83
CA CYS A 149 2.28 -6.47 -1.97
C CYS A 149 3.78 -6.69 -2.23
N TYR A 150 4.29 -6.13 -3.32
CA TYR A 150 5.70 -6.18 -3.67
C TYR A 150 6.30 -4.78 -3.64
N ILE A 151 7.41 -4.62 -2.91
CA ILE A 151 8.13 -3.36 -2.78
C ILE A 151 9.41 -3.43 -3.62
N THR A 152 9.64 -2.41 -4.42
CA THR A 152 10.83 -2.27 -5.27
C THR A 152 11.30 -0.82 -5.27
N THR A 153 12.53 -0.57 -5.72
CA THR A 153 13.04 0.77 -5.95
C THR A 153 13.52 0.96 -7.39
N ALA A 154 13.74 2.20 -7.80
CA ALA A 154 14.27 2.51 -9.12
C ALA A 154 15.64 1.84 -9.40
N ASP A 155 16.48 1.65 -8.38
CA ASP A 155 17.77 0.95 -8.52
C ASP A 155 17.62 -0.55 -8.80
N ASP A 156 16.45 -1.12 -8.53
CA ASP A 156 16.13 -2.53 -8.78
C ASP A 156 15.38 -2.77 -10.09
N TYR A 157 15.15 -1.70 -10.85
CA TYR A 157 14.52 -1.79 -12.16
C TYR A 157 15.52 -2.35 -13.17
N GLY A 158 15.20 -3.52 -13.76
CA GLY A 158 16.06 -4.16 -14.75
C GLY A 158 15.80 -3.62 -16.15
N LYS A 159 14.66 -4.02 -16.74
CA LYS A 159 14.29 -3.65 -18.11
C LYS A 159 12.78 -3.75 -18.33
N ALA A 160 12.30 -3.05 -19.35
CA ALA A 160 10.97 -3.27 -19.94
C ALA A 160 11.12 -4.00 -21.27
N VAL A 161 10.21 -4.94 -21.54
CA VAL A 161 10.09 -5.65 -22.80
C VAL A 161 8.65 -5.55 -23.27
N HIS A 162 8.43 -5.10 -24.51
CA HIS A 162 7.09 -5.10 -25.10
C HIS A 162 6.74 -6.52 -25.53
N GLU A 163 5.71 -7.10 -24.92
CA GLU A 163 5.16 -8.42 -25.24
C GLU A 163 3.65 -8.28 -25.46
N PRO A 164 3.16 -8.37 -26.71
CA PRO A 164 1.74 -8.21 -27.00
C PRO A 164 0.93 -9.23 -26.19
N VAL A 165 -0.28 -8.81 -25.80
CA VAL A 165 -1.24 -9.71 -25.16
C VAL A 165 -1.74 -10.66 -26.24
N ASN A 166 -1.51 -11.97 -26.07
CA ASN A 166 -2.11 -12.97 -26.95
C ASN A 166 -3.56 -13.16 -26.49
N ASP A 167 -4.51 -12.74 -27.32
CA ASP A 167 -5.95 -13.01 -27.16
C ASP A 167 -6.28 -14.51 -27.29
#